data_AF-A0A7V2FZK7-F1
#
_entry.id   AF-A0A7V2FZK7-F1
#
_cell.length_a   1.000
_cell.length_b   1.000
_cell.length_c   1.000
_cell.angle_alpha   90.00
_cell.angle_beta   90.00
_cell.angle_gamma   90.00
#
_symmetry.space_group_name_H-M   'P 1'
#
loop_
_entity.id
_entity.type
_entity.pdbx_description
1 polymer ?
#
loop_
_entity_poly.entity_id
_entity_poly.type
_entity_poly.pdbx_seq_one_letter_code
_entity_poly.pdbx_strand_id
1 'polypeptide(L)'
;MIGNIARRKRAGVVSRVHAARALAGLAGVLVGLAAARGQELVLTNLTDPAPVNNNAVWDTGNDSNPSIATDGLGNWVCAWQSTNIPGGGVANDQDILVARSTDAGATWTDPAYLNHYAAADTGADT
;
A
#
# COMPACT_ATOMS: atom_id res chain seq x y z
N MET A 1 17.30 26.11 65.48
CA MET A 1 17.44 26.46 64.06
C MET A 1 17.65 25.16 63.27
N ILE A 2 16.74 24.88 62.31
CA ILE A 2 16.95 24.20 61.00
C ILE A 2 17.50 22.75 61.06
N GLY A 3 16.93 21.69 60.47
CA GLY A 3 15.77 21.47 59.61
C GLY A 3 15.79 19.99 59.13
N ASN A 4 14.61 19.36 59.06
CA ASN A 4 14.39 17.99 58.54
C ASN A 4 14.54 17.93 57.01
N ILE A 5 15.20 16.92 56.46
CA ILE A 5 15.03 16.52 55.03
C ILE A 5 14.85 15.00 54.93
N ALA A 6 13.64 14.60 54.54
CA ALA A 6 13.22 13.23 54.30
C ALA A 6 13.73 12.71 52.93
N ARG A 7 14.27 11.48 52.89
CA ARG A 7 14.59 10.76 51.65
C ARG A 7 13.31 10.26 50.97
N ARG A 8 13.09 10.63 49.71
CA ARG A 8 11.95 10.17 48.88
C ARG A 8 12.10 8.70 48.49
N LYS A 9 11.01 7.93 48.58
CA LYS A 9 10.87 6.56 48.04
C LYS A 9 10.96 6.58 46.50
N ARG A 10 11.76 5.68 45.91
CA ARG A 10 11.68 5.33 44.48
C ARG A 10 10.90 4.02 44.34
N ALA A 11 9.73 4.08 43.69
CA ALA A 11 9.12 2.92 43.03
C ALA A 11 9.99 2.58 41.80
N GLY A 12 10.28 1.35 41.38
CA GLY A 12 9.58 0.08 41.54
C GLY A 12 9.14 -0.36 40.14
N VAL A 13 10.00 -1.05 39.37
CA VAL A 13 9.58 -1.81 38.17
C VAL A 13 10.42 -3.08 38.06
N VAL A 14 9.77 -4.21 38.27
CA VAL A 14 10.27 -5.57 37.98
C VAL A 14 9.50 -6.04 36.76
N SER A 15 10.15 -6.69 35.79
CA SER A 15 9.41 -7.65 34.97
C SER A 15 10.30 -8.79 34.48
N ARG A 16 9.86 -10.01 34.79
CA ARG A 16 10.48 -11.28 34.43
C ARG A 16 9.92 -11.78 33.10
N VAL A 17 10.83 -12.38 32.35
CA VAL A 17 10.68 -13.13 31.08
C VAL A 17 9.59 -14.20 31.15
N HIS A 18 8.72 -14.29 30.14
CA HIS A 18 8.13 -15.56 29.66
C HIS A 18 7.96 -15.50 28.13
N ALA A 19 8.46 -16.53 27.45
CA ALA A 19 8.41 -16.73 26.00
C ALA A 19 7.09 -17.39 25.56
N ALA A 20 6.64 -17.15 24.33
CA ALA A 20 5.73 -18.04 23.60
C ALA A 20 5.88 -17.92 22.07
N ARG A 21 5.60 -19.03 21.38
CA ARG A 21 6.11 -19.48 20.08
C ARG A 21 5.28 -18.97 18.87
N ALA A 22 5.93 -18.96 17.71
CA ALA A 22 5.39 -18.58 16.40
C ALA A 22 4.57 -19.69 15.69
N LEU A 23 3.67 -19.26 14.79
CA LEU A 23 3.12 -19.89 13.55
C LEU A 23 2.02 -18.94 13.01
N ALA A 24 1.77 -18.62 11.73
CA ALA A 24 2.19 -19.10 10.41
C ALA A 24 2.11 -17.92 9.38
N GLY A 25 2.76 -18.04 8.23
CA GLY A 25 3.05 -16.93 7.31
C GLY A 25 1.94 -16.47 6.35
N LEU A 26 1.99 -15.19 5.99
CA LEU A 26 1.86 -14.60 4.62
C LEU A 26 1.80 -13.05 4.72
N ALA A 27 2.90 -12.45 5.19
CA ALA A 27 3.25 -11.03 5.09
C ALA A 27 4.79 -10.94 5.28
N GLY A 28 5.54 -11.02 4.20
CA GLY A 28 6.99 -11.15 4.22
C GLY A 28 7.69 -9.82 4.49
N VAL A 29 8.37 -9.72 5.64
CA VAL A 29 9.14 -8.58 6.17
C VAL A 29 8.30 -7.53 6.91
N LEU A 30 7.83 -7.86 8.12
CA LEU A 30 8.38 -7.29 9.38
C LEU A 30 7.68 -7.88 10.63
N VAL A 31 7.84 -9.17 10.89
CA VAL A 31 7.55 -9.72 12.23
C VAL A 31 8.78 -10.49 12.69
N GLY A 32 9.73 -9.78 13.28
CA GLY A 32 10.86 -10.41 13.96
C GLY A 32 12.16 -9.62 14.01
N LEU A 33 12.18 -8.42 14.62
CA LEU A 33 13.16 -8.03 15.66
C LEU A 33 12.92 -6.57 16.11
N ALA A 34 12.03 -6.37 17.09
CA ALA A 34 12.04 -5.14 17.90
C ALA A 34 11.59 -5.47 19.33
N ALA A 35 12.16 -6.52 19.91
CA ALA A 35 12.07 -6.81 21.34
C ALA A 35 13.46 -6.79 21.99
N ALA A 36 14.26 -5.78 21.65
CA ALA A 36 15.39 -5.36 22.45
C ALA A 36 15.63 -3.87 22.17
N ARG A 37 15.26 -3.02 23.13
CA ARG A 37 15.35 -1.54 23.11
C ARG A 37 14.19 -0.80 22.44
N GLY A 38 12.96 -1.03 22.93
CA GLY A 38 11.93 0.03 23.07
C GLY A 38 11.71 0.99 21.90
N GLN A 39 11.78 0.52 20.65
CA GLN A 39 11.23 1.24 19.52
C GLN A 39 9.90 0.58 19.20
N GLU A 40 8.84 1.20 19.68
CA GLU A 40 7.49 0.95 19.16
C GLU A 40 7.55 1.26 17.65
N LEU A 41 7.15 0.30 16.83
CA LEU A 41 7.08 0.49 15.38
C LEU A 41 5.95 1.49 15.13
N VAL A 42 6.29 2.77 15.02
CA VAL A 42 5.32 3.81 14.75
C VAL A 42 4.90 3.67 13.28
N LEU A 43 3.79 2.97 13.03
CA LEU A 43 3.15 2.84 11.71
C LEU A 43 2.46 4.16 11.29
N THR A 44 3.13 5.30 11.44
CA THR A 44 2.56 6.63 11.14
C THR A 44 2.75 7.08 9.70
N ASN A 45 3.33 6.24 8.83
CA ASN A 45 3.53 6.62 7.43
C ASN A 45 2.52 5.97 6.48
N LEU A 46 1.26 5.91 6.91
CA LEU A 46 0.15 5.67 6.00
C LEU A 46 -0.35 7.05 5.56
N THR A 47 -0.12 7.38 4.29
CA THR A 47 -0.70 8.57 3.66
C THR A 47 -2.16 8.31 3.32
N ASP A 48 -2.91 9.38 3.02
CA ASP A 48 -4.25 9.23 2.45
C ASP A 48 -4.18 8.34 1.18
N PRO A 49 -5.18 7.49 0.93
CA PRO A 49 -5.25 6.70 -0.29
C PRO A 49 -5.14 7.60 -1.53
N ALA A 50 -4.27 7.21 -2.45
CA ALA A 50 -4.09 7.87 -3.74
C ALA A 50 -4.64 6.98 -4.87
N PRO A 51 -5.13 7.56 -5.98
CA PRO A 51 -5.51 6.79 -7.15
C PRO A 51 -4.29 6.09 -7.76
N VAL A 52 -4.52 4.95 -8.40
CA VAL A 52 -3.48 4.11 -9.03
C VAL A 52 -3.16 4.52 -10.48
N ASN A 53 -3.69 5.67 -10.92
CA ASN A 53 -3.57 6.25 -12.26
C ASN A 53 -3.84 7.77 -12.19
N ASN A 54 -3.21 8.55 -13.08
CA ASN A 54 -3.27 10.02 -13.01
C ASN A 54 -4.57 10.66 -13.52
N ASN A 55 -5.36 9.94 -14.31
CA ASN A 55 -6.60 10.45 -14.91
C ASN A 55 -7.85 10.17 -14.07
N ALA A 56 -7.72 9.53 -12.89
CA ALA A 56 -8.83 9.17 -11.99
C ALA A 56 -9.74 10.33 -11.55
N VAL A 57 -9.27 11.58 -11.67
CA VAL A 57 -10.04 12.77 -11.30
C VAL A 57 -11.03 13.20 -12.40
N TRP A 58 -10.80 12.76 -13.64
CA TRP A 58 -11.56 13.20 -14.81
C TRP A 58 -12.18 12.05 -15.60
N ASP A 59 -11.87 10.81 -15.25
CA ASP A 59 -12.47 9.66 -15.89
C ASP A 59 -13.90 9.42 -15.40
N THR A 60 -14.69 8.77 -16.26
CA THR A 60 -16.15 8.60 -16.06
C THR A 60 -16.63 7.19 -16.36
N GLY A 61 -15.74 6.34 -16.90
CA GLY A 61 -15.96 4.92 -17.08
C GLY A 61 -15.85 4.15 -15.76
N ASN A 62 -16.33 2.90 -15.78
CA ASN A 62 -16.25 2.02 -14.63
C ASN A 62 -14.92 1.28 -14.61
N ASP A 63 -14.25 1.30 -13.46
CA ASP A 63 -13.06 0.50 -13.19
C ASP A 63 -13.37 -0.64 -12.21
N SER A 64 -12.95 -1.86 -12.54
CA SER A 64 -13.22 -3.05 -11.74
C SER A 64 -12.05 -4.04 -11.75
N ASN A 65 -12.08 -4.99 -10.81
CA ASN A 65 -11.16 -6.12 -10.77
C ASN A 65 -9.66 -5.76 -10.76
N PRO A 66 -9.19 -4.86 -9.87
CA PRO A 66 -7.78 -4.48 -9.85
C PRO A 66 -6.88 -5.63 -9.37
N SER A 67 -5.71 -5.74 -9.99
CA SER A 67 -4.62 -6.64 -9.62
C SER A 67 -3.31 -5.86 -9.59
N ILE A 68 -2.55 -5.98 -8.50
CA ILE A 68 -1.34 -5.19 -8.26
C ILE A 68 -0.15 -6.10 -7.92
N ALA A 69 1.02 -5.78 -8.47
CA ALA A 69 2.27 -6.49 -8.23
C ALA A 69 3.45 -5.51 -8.07
N THR A 70 4.47 -5.92 -7.32
CA THR A 70 5.71 -5.17 -7.15
C THR A 70 6.93 -6.09 -7.21
N ASP A 71 8.07 -5.56 -7.64
CA ASP A 71 9.37 -6.22 -7.56
C ASP A 71 10.06 -6.08 -6.19
N GLY A 72 9.48 -5.30 -5.26
CA GLY A 72 10.07 -5.00 -3.95
C GLY A 72 11.23 -4.00 -3.99
N LEU A 73 11.56 -3.44 -5.16
CA LEU A 73 12.62 -2.45 -5.38
C LEU A 73 12.06 -1.06 -5.72
N GLY A 74 10.74 -0.88 -5.60
CA GLY A 74 10.05 0.38 -5.88
C GLY A 74 9.30 0.41 -7.21
N ASN A 75 9.39 -0.65 -8.03
CA ASN A 75 8.59 -0.77 -9.24
C ASN A 75 7.28 -1.51 -8.96
N TRP A 76 6.18 -0.92 -9.40
CA TRP A 76 4.83 -1.42 -9.18
C TRP A 76 4.07 -1.41 -10.50
N VAL A 77 3.18 -2.39 -10.68
CA VAL A 77 2.27 -2.49 -11.83
C VAL A 77 0.87 -2.78 -11.28
N CYS A 78 -0.12 -2.01 -11.73
CA CYS A 78 -1.53 -2.26 -11.47
C CYS A 78 -2.23 -2.49 -12.80
N ALA A 79 -3.06 -3.54 -12.89
CA ALA A 79 -3.92 -3.82 -14.03
C ALA A 79 -5.37 -3.94 -13.55
N TRP A 80 -6.32 -3.45 -14.35
CA TRP A 80 -7.75 -3.46 -14.01
C TRP A 80 -8.60 -3.48 -15.29
N GLN A 81 -9.86 -3.88 -15.14
CA GLN A 81 -10.86 -3.77 -16.20
C GLN A 81 -11.44 -2.36 -16.20
N SER A 82 -11.54 -1.72 -17.37
CA SER A 82 -12.09 -0.37 -17.48
C SER A 82 -12.94 -0.21 -18.72
N THR A 83 -14.02 0.58 -18.62
CA THR A 83 -14.70 1.12 -19.81
C THR A 83 -14.09 2.45 -20.28
N ASN A 84 -13.04 2.96 -19.62
CA ASN A 84 -12.38 4.19 -20.04
C ASN A 84 -11.43 3.95 -21.22
N ILE A 85 -11.41 4.91 -22.15
CA ILE A 85 -10.45 4.93 -23.25
C ILE A 85 -9.23 5.76 -22.79
N PRO A 86 -7.99 5.21 -22.83
CA PRO A 86 -6.78 6.00 -22.65
C PRO A 86 -6.75 7.22 -23.59
N GLY A 87 -6.61 8.41 -23.00
CA GLY A 87 -6.70 9.69 -23.74
C GLY A 87 -8.10 10.33 -23.75
N GLY A 88 -9.11 9.66 -23.21
CA GLY A 88 -10.42 10.22 -22.89
C GLY A 88 -11.60 9.55 -23.60
N GLY A 89 -12.76 9.63 -22.96
CA GLY A 89 -14.01 9.00 -23.42
C GLY A 89 -14.31 7.68 -22.71
N VAL A 90 -15.47 7.12 -23.03
CA VAL A 90 -15.98 5.88 -22.45
C VAL A 90 -16.41 4.96 -23.60
N ALA A 91 -15.90 3.73 -23.60
CA ALA A 91 -16.26 2.68 -24.54
C ALA A 91 -17.52 1.92 -24.06
N ASN A 92 -18.09 1.09 -24.93
CA ASN A 92 -19.26 0.25 -24.63
C ASN A 92 -18.89 -1.15 -24.12
N ASP A 93 -17.59 -1.45 -24.06
CA ASP A 93 -16.97 -2.66 -23.58
C ASP A 93 -15.89 -2.36 -22.52
N GLN A 94 -15.34 -3.42 -21.92
CA GLN A 94 -14.29 -3.33 -20.90
C GLN A 94 -12.98 -3.86 -21.45
N ASP A 95 -11.95 -3.03 -21.34
CA ASP A 95 -10.57 -3.34 -21.69
C ASP A 95 -9.73 -3.55 -20.44
N ILE A 96 -8.64 -4.31 -20.56
CA ILE A 96 -7.62 -4.35 -19.51
C ILE A 96 -6.69 -3.15 -19.66
N LEU A 97 -6.71 -2.26 -18.67
CA LEU A 97 -5.78 -1.14 -18.56
C LEU A 97 -4.65 -1.46 -17.59
N VAL A 98 -3.52 -0.76 -17.77
CA VAL A 98 -2.33 -0.85 -16.92
C VAL A 98 -1.76 0.52 -16.59
N ALA A 99 -1.33 0.71 -15.35
CA ALA A 99 -0.51 1.81 -14.92
C ALA A 99 0.69 1.31 -14.10
N ARG A 100 1.77 2.10 -14.10
CA ARG A 100 3.03 1.73 -13.45
C ARG A 100 3.49 2.82 -12.50
N SER A 101 4.18 2.40 -11.44
CA SER A 101 4.90 3.27 -10.52
C SER A 101 6.37 2.88 -10.50
N THR A 102 7.26 3.85 -10.36
CA THR A 102 8.71 3.65 -10.15
C THR A 102 9.20 4.20 -8.82
N ASP A 103 8.29 4.62 -7.94
CA ASP A 103 8.57 5.30 -6.67
C ASP A 103 7.75 4.72 -5.51
N ALA A 104 7.59 3.39 -5.52
CA ALA A 104 6.89 2.63 -4.49
C ALA A 104 5.40 3.01 -4.30
N GLY A 105 4.72 3.38 -5.38
CA GLY A 105 3.30 3.66 -5.43
C GLY A 105 2.95 5.11 -5.12
N ALA A 106 3.94 6.00 -5.00
CA ALA A 106 3.72 7.40 -4.70
C ALA A 106 3.20 8.18 -5.92
N THR A 107 3.66 7.84 -7.13
CA THR A 107 3.15 8.37 -8.39
C THR A 107 2.96 7.27 -9.42
N TRP A 108 1.95 7.43 -10.29
CA TRP A 108 1.59 6.45 -11.31
C TRP A 108 1.69 7.07 -12.70
N THR A 109 1.78 6.24 -13.73
CA THR A 109 1.61 6.68 -15.11
C THR A 109 0.13 6.93 -15.43
N ASP A 110 -0.13 7.59 -16.55
CA ASP A 110 -1.44 7.50 -17.20
C ASP A 110 -1.73 6.03 -17.57
N PRO A 111 -3.01 5.63 -17.60
CA PRO A 111 -3.36 4.28 -17.99
C PRO A 111 -3.09 4.06 -19.47
N ALA A 112 -2.64 2.86 -19.79
CA ALA A 112 -2.49 2.37 -21.16
C ALA A 112 -3.24 1.05 -21.32
N TYR A 113 -3.64 0.72 -22.54
CA TYR A 113 -4.12 -0.62 -22.84
C TYR A 113 -3.04 -1.67 -22.58
N LEU A 114 -3.40 -2.79 -21.93
CA LEU A 114 -2.50 -3.92 -21.76
C LEU A 114 -2.23 -4.61 -23.11
N ASN A 115 -3.26 -4.72 -23.96
CA ASN A 115 -3.17 -5.26 -25.31
C ASN A 115 -3.36 -4.14 -26.34
N HIS A 116 -2.47 -4.02 -27.31
CA HIS A 116 -2.56 -2.97 -28.33
C HIS A 116 -3.76 -3.11 -29.28
N TYR A 117 -4.42 -4.28 -29.30
CA TYR A 117 -5.65 -4.49 -30.07
C TYR A 117 -6.92 -3.98 -29.37
N ALA A 118 -6.86 -3.70 -28.06
CA ALA A 118 -7.99 -3.21 -27.26
C ALA A 118 -8.62 -1.93 -27.84
N ALA A 119 -7.81 -1.06 -28.46
CA ALA A 119 -8.33 0.16 -29.10
C ALA A 119 -9.23 -0.10 -30.33
N ALA A 120 -9.22 -1.32 -30.87
CA ALA A 120 -9.86 -1.69 -32.14
C ALA A 120 -10.79 -2.91 -32.03
N ASP A 121 -10.75 -3.65 -30.93
CA ASP A 121 -11.72 -4.70 -30.65
C ASP A 121 -12.97 -4.10 -29.98
N THR A 122 -13.99 -4.94 -29.81
CA THR A 122 -15.31 -4.53 -29.30
C THR A 122 -15.83 -5.54 -28.25
N GLY A 123 -14.92 -6.35 -27.69
CA GLY A 123 -15.23 -7.49 -26.84
C GLY A 123 -14.72 -7.25 -25.44
N ALA A 124 -15.53 -7.55 -24.42
CA ALA A 124 -15.07 -7.43 -23.05
C ALA A 124 -13.99 -8.48 -22.73
N ASP A 125 -12.85 -8.01 -22.22
CA ASP A 125 -11.74 -8.84 -21.77
C ASP A 125 -11.90 -9.19 -20.28
N THR A 126 -11.86 -10.49 -19.95
CA THR A 126 -12.03 -11.01 -18.58
C THR A 126 -10.74 -11.56 -17.99
#